data_AF-A0A972P3J1-F1
#
_entry.id   AF-A0A972P3J1-F1
#
_cell.length_a   1.000
_cell.length_b   1.000
_cell.length_c   1.000
_cell.angle_alpha   90.00
_cell.angle_beta   90.00
_cell.angle_gamma   90.00
#
_symmetry.space_group_name_H-M   'P 1'
#
loop_
_entity.id
_entity.type
_entity.pdbx_description
1 polymer ?
#
loop_
_entity_poly.entity_id
_entity_poly.type
_entity_poly.pdbx_seq_one_letter_code
_entity_poly.pdbx_strand_id
1 'polypeptide(L)'
;MARFDQKWLEGLTYLSSEKKKTVKDGRPVTQNIPTERPLAEADVLDWKDLGDSVVIVAGDGQKHKVSKGGKADAAADEKKGTGKKEGGSDAS
;
A
#
# COMPACT_ATOMS: atom_id res chain seq x y z
N MET A 1 -11.39 -20.81 -13.59
CA MET A 1 -10.75 -19.95 -12.57
C MET A 1 -9.51 -19.36 -13.20
N ALA A 2 -9.38 -18.03 -13.22
CA ALA A 2 -8.11 -17.40 -13.57
C ALA A 2 -7.09 -17.74 -12.49
N ARG A 3 -5.85 -18.06 -12.87
CA ARG A 3 -4.76 -18.38 -11.94
C ARG A 3 -3.95 -17.11 -11.68
N PHE A 4 -3.59 -16.88 -10.43
CA PHE A 4 -2.69 -15.79 -10.05
C PHE A 4 -1.29 -16.03 -10.64
N ASP A 5 -0.67 -15.00 -11.22
CA ASP A 5 0.70 -15.06 -11.73
C ASP A 5 1.61 -14.15 -10.89
N GLN A 6 2.65 -14.74 -10.30
CA GLN A 6 3.62 -14.04 -9.47
C GLN A 6 4.34 -12.91 -10.22
N LYS A 7 4.44 -12.99 -11.56
CA LYS A 7 5.04 -11.92 -12.37
C LYS A 7 4.31 -10.59 -12.25
N TRP A 8 3.04 -10.60 -11.87
CA TRP A 8 2.29 -9.36 -11.63
C TRP A 8 2.78 -8.59 -10.39
N LEU A 9 3.58 -9.22 -9.52
CA LEU A 9 4.17 -8.59 -8.35
C LEU A 9 5.54 -7.94 -8.61
N GLU A 10 6.13 -8.17 -9.79
CA GLU A 10 7.45 -7.64 -10.11
C GLU A 10 7.45 -6.11 -10.10
N GLY A 11 8.33 -5.52 -9.29
CA GLY A 11 8.45 -4.07 -9.14
C GLY A 11 7.40 -3.44 -8.23
N LEU A 12 6.49 -4.21 -7.63
CA LEU A 12 5.56 -3.72 -6.62
C LEU A 12 6.19 -3.73 -5.22
N THR A 13 5.88 -2.70 -4.45
CA THR A 13 6.40 -2.50 -3.08
C THR A 13 5.28 -2.64 -2.07
N TYR A 14 5.57 -3.31 -0.97
CA TYR A 14 4.72 -3.41 0.21
C TYR A 14 5.22 -2.47 1.29
N LEU A 15 4.31 -1.63 1.80
CA LEU A 15 4.60 -0.72 2.90
C LEU A 15 4.16 -1.34 4.22
N SER A 16 5.06 -1.35 5.19
CA SER A 16 4.82 -1.88 6.53
C SER A 16 5.43 -1.00 7.59
N SER A 17 5.20 -1.36 8.86
CA SER A 17 5.90 -0.72 9.97
C SER A 17 6.39 -1.75 10.97
N GLU A 18 7.64 -1.59 11.39
CA GLU A 18 8.27 -2.43 12.40
C GLU A 18 8.37 -1.70 13.74
N LYS A 19 8.07 -2.42 14.83
CA LYS A 19 8.22 -1.91 16.19
C LYS A 19 9.66 -2.10 16.63
N LYS A 20 10.40 -0.99 16.77
CA LYS A 20 11.76 -1.00 17.33
C LYS A 20 11.73 -0.40 18.73
N LYS A 21 12.31 -1.12 19.70
CA LYS A 21 12.57 -0.57 21.03
C LYS A 21 13.78 0.36 20.92
N THR A 22 13.61 1.62 21.31
CA THR A 22 14.68 2.61 21.37
C THR A 22 14.67 3.31 22.71
N VAL A 23 15.77 3.96 23.09
CA VAL A 23 15.84 4.78 24.30
C VAL A 23 15.76 6.24 23.85
N LYS A 24 14.69 6.93 24.27
CA LYS A 24 14.51 8.36 24.01
C LYS A 24 14.40 9.06 25.38
N ASP A 25 15.26 10.05 25.61
CA ASP A 25 15.32 10.81 26.86
C ASP A 25 15.48 9.92 28.11
N GLY A 26 16.32 8.88 28.01
CA GLY A 26 16.60 7.93 29.10
C GLY A 26 15.47 6.93 29.38
N ARG A 27 14.39 6.92 28.60
CA ARG A 27 13.26 5.99 28.76
C ARG A 27 13.15 5.01 27.59
N PRO A 28 12.83 3.73 27.84
CA PRO A 28 12.53 2.79 26.78
C PRO A 28 11.19 3.17 26.13
N VAL A 29 11.23 3.46 24.83
CA VAL A 29 10.05 3.74 24.02
C VAL A 29 9.98 2.76 22.86
N THR A 30 8.77 2.38 22.46
CA THR A 30 8.56 1.62 21.23
C THR A 30 8.27 2.61 20.12
N GLN A 31 9.11 2.62 19.09
CA GLN A 31 8.93 3.45 17.91
C GLN A 31 8.53 2.57 16.74
N ASN A 32 7.52 3.01 15.98
CA ASN A 32 7.17 2.39 14.71
C ASN A 32 8.06 2.99 13.63
N ILE A 33 8.81 2.16 12.92
CA ILE A 33 9.68 2.56 11.81
C ILE A 33 9.00 2.07 10.52
N PRO A 34 8.71 2.96 9.56
CA PRO A 34 8.19 2.53 8.26
C PRO A 34 9.25 1.71 7.52
N THR A 35 8.82 0.63 6.90
CA THR A 35 9.66 -0.34 6.20
C THR A 35 9.06 -0.67 4.85
N GLU A 36 9.90 -0.68 3.82
CA GLU A 36 9.52 -0.98 2.44
C GLU A 36 10.21 -2.26 2.01
N ARG A 37 9.48 -3.15 1.33
CA ARG A 37 10.02 -4.39 0.75
C ARG A 37 9.24 -4.78 -0.50
N PRO A 38 9.77 -5.68 -1.35
CA PRO A 38 9.00 -6.22 -2.47
C PRO A 38 7.69 -6.88 -2.00
N LEU A 39 6.61 -6.66 -2.76
CA LEU A 39 5.30 -7.26 -2.50
C LEU A 39 5.37 -8.77 -2.74
N ALA A 40 4.98 -9.57 -1.75
CA ALA A 40 4.92 -11.02 -1.88
C ALA A 40 3.49 -11.50 -2.08
N GLU A 41 3.32 -12.70 -2.64
CA GLU A 41 1.98 -13.31 -2.84
C GLU A 41 1.22 -13.45 -1.51
N ALA A 42 1.93 -13.73 -0.41
CA ALA A 42 1.33 -13.82 0.92
C ALA A 42 0.74 -12.49 1.43
N ASP A 43 1.14 -11.35 0.86
CA ASP A 43 0.62 -10.03 1.20
C ASP A 43 -0.59 -9.64 0.33
N VAL A 44 -0.93 -10.43 -0.68
CA VAL A 44 -2.07 -10.17 -1.56
C VAL A 44 -3.35 -10.64 -0.87
N LEU A 45 -4.25 -9.70 -0.60
CA LEU A 45 -5.56 -10.00 -0.02
C LEU A 45 -6.57 -10.45 -1.07
N ASP A 46 -6.55 -9.79 -2.23
CA ASP A 46 -7.47 -10.05 -3.32
C ASP A 46 -6.86 -9.60 -4.66
N TRP A 47 -7.35 -10.16 -5.76
CA TRP A 47 -6.97 -9.73 -7.09
C TRP A 47 -8.10 -9.95 -8.09
N LYS A 48 -8.15 -9.10 -9.11
CA LYS A 48 -9.17 -9.15 -10.15
C LYS A 48 -8.56 -9.00 -11.53
N ASP A 49 -8.86 -9.97 -12.39
CA ASP A 49 -8.56 -9.92 -13.82
C ASP A 49 -9.59 -9.03 -14.54
N LEU A 50 -9.12 -8.02 -15.29
CA LEU A 50 -9.92 -7.13 -16.12
C LEU A 50 -9.69 -7.37 -17.62
N GLY A 51 -9.05 -8.47 -18.01
CA GLY A 51 -8.64 -8.75 -19.39
C GLY A 51 -7.25 -8.22 -19.67
N ASP A 52 -7.13 -6.93 -20.02
CA ASP A 52 -5.88 -6.27 -20.40
C ASP A 52 -4.98 -5.90 -19.20
N SER A 53 -5.56 -5.91 -18.00
CA SER A 53 -4.87 -5.58 -16.75
C SER A 53 -5.35 -6.43 -15.59
N VAL A 54 -4.55 -6.49 -14.53
CA VAL A 54 -4.88 -7.11 -13.26
C VAL A 54 -4.86 -6.04 -12.18
N VAL A 55 -5.87 -6.03 -11.32
CA VAL A 55 -5.88 -5.23 -10.10
C VAL A 55 -5.50 -6.13 -8.94
N ILE A 56 -4.47 -5.75 -8.19
CA ILE A 56 -3.99 -6.45 -7.00
C ILE A 56 -4.28 -5.57 -5.79
N VAL A 57 -4.88 -6.16 -4.75
CA VAL A 57 -5.13 -5.53 -3.46
C VAL A 57 -4.15 -6.08 -2.44
N ALA A 58 -3.25 -5.22 -1.96
CA ALA A 58 -2.23 -5.57 -0.99
C ALA A 58 -2.71 -5.38 0.47
N GLY A 59 -2.09 -6.11 1.39
CA GLY A 59 -2.38 -6.10 2.83
C GLY A 59 -2.11 -4.77 3.54
N ASP A 60 -1.31 -3.89 2.92
CA ASP A 60 -1.04 -2.53 3.37
C ASP A 60 -2.16 -1.54 2.98
N GLY A 61 -3.18 -2.04 2.27
CA GLY A 61 -4.32 -1.28 1.80
C GLY A 61 -4.09 -0.57 0.46
N GLN A 62 -2.96 -0.80 -0.20
CA GLN A 62 -2.71 -0.30 -1.55
C GLN A 62 -3.38 -1.17 -2.62
N LYS A 63 -3.72 -0.52 -3.75
CA LYS A 63 -4.23 -1.18 -4.95
C LYS A 63 -3.27 -0.91 -6.09
N HIS A 64 -2.80 -1.97 -6.74
CA HIS A 64 -1.91 -1.88 -7.89
C HIS A 64 -2.64 -2.34 -9.14
N LYS A 65 -2.57 -1.56 -10.22
CA LYS A 65 -3.08 -1.96 -11.53
C LYS A 65 -1.91 -2.30 -12.44
N VAL A 66 -1.83 -3.55 -12.88
CA VAL A 66 -0.72 -4.06 -13.68
C VAL A 66 -1.23 -4.41 -15.07
N SER A 67 -0.65 -3.78 -16.09
CA SER A 67 -0.96 -4.04 -17.50
C SER A 67 -0.29 -5.34 -17.96
N LYS A 68 -1.06 -6.26 -18.56
CA LYS A 68 -0.52 -7.51 -19.12
C LYS A 68 0.22 -7.32 -20.46
N GLY A 69 0.02 -6.16 -21.09
CA GLY A 69 0.56 -5.80 -22.41
C GLY A 69 2.01 -5.32 -22.45
N GLY A 70 2.71 -5.30 -21.31
CA GLY A 70 4.13 -4.97 -21.25
C GLY A 70 4.39 -3.66 -20.50
N LYS A 71 5.13 -3.81 -19.40
CA LYS A 71 5.49 -2.82 -18.37
C LYS A 71 4.37 -2.51 -17.38
N ALA A 72 4.65 -2.84 -16.13
CA ALA A 72 3.89 -2.40 -14.97
C ALA A 72 4.00 -0.87 -14.89
N ASP A 73 2.98 -0.19 -15.40
CA ASP A 73 2.71 1.17 -14.95
C ASP A 73 2.38 1.06 -13.46
N ALA A 74 3.36 1.39 -12.62
CA ALA A 74 3.14 1.70 -11.22
C ALA A 74 2.28 2.97 -11.13
N ALA A 75 1.01 2.84 -11.50
CA ALA A 75 0.00 3.84 -11.26
C ALA A 75 -0.24 3.83 -9.75
N ALA A 76 0.55 4.66 -9.05
CA ALA A 76 0.15 5.26 -7.81
C ALA A 76 -1.21 5.92 -8.06
N ASP A 77 -2.29 5.18 -7.79
CA ASP A 77 -3.64 5.71 -7.79
C ASP A 77 -3.69 6.76 -6.69
N GLU A 78 -3.56 8.00 -7.16
CA GLU A 78 -3.68 9.26 -6.46
C GLU A 78 -4.85 9.16 -5.48
N LYS A 79 -4.54 8.95 -4.19
CA LYS A 79 -5.53 9.08 -3.12
C LYS A 79 -5.95 10.54 -3.05
N LYS A 80 -6.97 10.82 -3.83
CA LYS A 80 -7.93 11.92 -3.74
C LYS A 80 -8.04 12.38 -2.30
N GLY A 81 -7.64 13.63 -2.07
CA GLY A 81 -7.69 14.28 -0.77
C GLY A 81 -9.07 14.14 -0.14
N THR A 82 -9.09 13.57 1.06
CA THR A 82 -10.19 13.80 2.01
C THR A 82 -9.79 15.01 2.84
N GLY A 83 -10.12 16.19 2.30
CA GLY A 83 -10.12 17.43 3.06
C GLY A 83 -11.05 17.26 4.26
N LYS A 84 -10.46 17.15 5.46
CA LYS A 84 -11.19 17.34 6.71
C LYS A 84 -11.46 18.84 6.86
N LYS A 85 -12.59 19.29 6.34
CA LYS A 85 -13.19 20.58 6.71
C LYS A 85 -13.68 20.43 8.16
N GLU A 86 -12.85 20.80 9.13
CA GLU A 86 -13.36 21.07 10.48
C GLU A 86 -13.95 22.48 10.48
N GLY A 87 -15.23 22.51 10.82
CA GLY A 87 -16.12 23.66 10.70
C GLY A 87 -15.72 24.81 11.61
N GLY A 88 -16.09 26.01 11.16
CA GLY A 88 -15.95 27.24 11.92
C GLY A 88 -16.59 27.14 13.30
N SER A 89 -15.89 27.68 14.29
CA SER A 89 -16.52 28.16 15.50
C SER A 89 -16.90 29.61 15.23
N ASP A 90 -18.21 29.77 15.14
CA ASP A 90 -18.97 31.00 15.03
C ASP A 90 -18.64 31.95 16.19
N ALA A 91 -18.71 33.23 15.87
CA ALA A 91 -18.58 34.34 16.79
C ALA A 91 -19.73 34.35 17.82
N SER A 92 -19.41 34.67 19.08
CA SER A 92 -20.22 35.51 19.97
C SER A 92 -19.42 35.88 21.21
#